data_AF-A0A519W4V6-F1
#
_entry.id   AF-A0A519W4V6-F1
#
_cell.length_a   1.000
_cell.length_b   1.000
_cell.length_c   1.000
_cell.angle_alpha   90.00
_cell.angle_beta   90.00
_cell.angle_gamma   90.00
#
_symmetry.space_group_name_H-M   'P 1'
#
loop_
_entity.id
_entity.type
_entity.pdbx_description
1 polymer ?
#
loop_
_entity_poly.entity_id
_entity_poly.type
_entity_poly.pdbx_seq_one_letter_code
_entity_poly.pdbx_strand_id
1 'polypeptide(L)'
;MGYSEKSLLDDLEINHEENSDLITIDYVSDNPELSAFVVNTLATEFIRNYSSDVSINQNSSIGMLDSILKRKEVTMNEKNAALSSFKRNKGVLNLSEQSASVYAQITQYEAQRADAIRQIQSNQGAISTIDAKLKGSDTFINGSTRADNRELVRLKNELQAANSAFLDNGFRASDQKKIDSLNKIIVSKSNQNADENVVDPRTSKASLIATRTNLEISMQSAKSSISSIDDQLSMLRAKYSSMVPYDADIQNYQREGDLATKEYMTALEQYNQNKEGQSLGLKLQIEQLGLPGNAEPSKKIFYLAGSGIGSFVLSLGVILMLQMMNASITDLRQLERATKSKAVGFLNKIESNERSIREIWNDKTEKVTFEVYRDLIRSLRFEITAQMDADDSKILGITSIGTGEGKTFLSHSLAYAF
;
A
#
# COMPACT_ATOMS: atom_id res chain seq x y z
N MET A 1 -5.68 -33.81 34.64
CA MET A 1 -4.33 -33.24 34.51
C MET A 1 -4.49 -31.86 33.89
N GLY A 2 -4.17 -30.80 34.62
CA GLY A 2 -4.49 -29.41 34.30
C GLY A 2 -3.60 -28.76 33.23
N TYR A 3 -3.09 -29.54 32.28
CA TYR A 3 -2.18 -29.08 31.21
C TYR A 3 -2.89 -28.99 29.86
N SER A 4 -4.19 -28.67 29.86
CA SER A 4 -4.90 -28.41 28.61
C SER A 4 -4.42 -27.08 28.00
N GLU A 5 -4.48 -26.93 26.68
CA GLU A 5 -4.11 -25.67 26.01
C GLU A 5 -4.78 -24.45 26.65
N LYS A 6 -6.07 -24.56 26.96
CA LYS A 6 -6.82 -23.51 27.63
C LYS A 6 -6.26 -23.17 29.01
N SER A 7 -5.90 -24.17 29.80
CA SER A 7 -5.29 -23.97 31.12
C SER A 7 -3.90 -23.31 31.03
N LEU A 8 -3.11 -23.66 30.01
CA LEU A 8 -1.81 -23.03 29.79
C LEU A 8 -1.94 -21.57 29.35
N LEU A 9 -2.95 -21.24 28.53
CA LEU A 9 -3.20 -19.88 28.09
C LEU A 9 -3.77 -18.98 29.20
N ASP A 10 -4.56 -19.52 30.13
CA ASP A 10 -5.10 -18.75 31.25
C ASP A 10 -3.99 -18.24 32.20
N ASP A 11 -2.89 -18.99 32.32
CA ASP A 11 -1.75 -18.67 33.19
C ASP A 11 -0.55 -18.01 32.45
N LEU A 12 -0.68 -17.77 31.13
CA LEU A 12 0.33 -17.17 30.27
C LEU A 12 -0.01 -15.71 29.96
N GLU A 13 0.91 -14.81 30.25
CA GLU A 13 0.78 -13.39 29.96
C GLU A 13 1.88 -12.96 28.98
N ILE A 14 1.49 -12.25 27.92
CA ILE A 14 2.42 -11.73 26.91
C ILE A 14 2.20 -10.22 26.81
N ASN A 15 3.25 -9.47 27.12
CA ASN A 15 3.20 -8.02 27.17
C ASN A 15 4.26 -7.43 26.24
N HIS A 16 3.92 -6.30 25.62
CA HIS A 16 4.84 -5.51 24.80
C HIS A 16 4.86 -4.09 25.35
N GLU A 17 6.04 -3.60 25.71
CA GLU A 17 6.19 -2.27 26.29
C GLU A 17 6.21 -1.22 25.17
N GLU A 18 5.28 -0.26 25.17
CA GLU A 18 5.05 0.66 24.03
C GLU A 18 6.28 1.48 23.59
N ASN A 19 7.29 1.61 24.44
CA ASN A 19 8.54 2.36 24.17
C ASN A 19 9.78 1.45 24.02
N SER A 20 9.60 0.15 23.85
CA SER A 20 10.68 -0.84 23.77
C SER A 20 10.39 -1.90 22.71
N ASP A 21 11.42 -2.42 22.06
CA ASP A 21 11.30 -3.57 21.13
C ASP A 21 11.24 -4.92 21.89
N LEU A 22 11.03 -4.88 23.21
CA LEU A 22 11.01 -6.05 24.08
C LEU A 22 9.60 -6.62 24.21
N ILE A 23 9.51 -7.94 24.02
CA ILE A 23 8.31 -8.73 24.32
C ILE A 23 8.62 -9.53 25.59
N THR A 24 7.81 -9.32 26.62
CA THR A 24 7.90 -10.03 27.88
C THR A 24 6.88 -11.17 27.90
N ILE A 25 7.33 -12.34 28.33
CA ILE A 25 6.51 -13.55 28.46
C ILE A 25 6.58 -14.01 29.91
N ASP A 26 5.44 -14.00 30.58
CA ASP A 26 5.30 -14.41 31.97
C ASP A 26 4.38 -15.63 32.07
N TYR A 27 4.73 -16.58 32.94
CA TYR A 27 3.91 -17.77 33.16
C TYR A 27 3.90 -18.19 34.63
N VAL A 28 2.71 -18.28 35.21
CA VAL A 28 2.52 -18.61 36.62
C VAL A 28 2.17 -20.09 36.77
N SER A 29 2.85 -20.79 37.68
CA SER A 29 2.53 -22.19 37.96
C SER A 29 2.89 -22.58 39.39
N ASP A 30 2.39 -23.75 39.83
CA ASP A 30 2.67 -24.30 41.15
C ASP A 30 4.16 -24.63 41.39
N ASN A 31 4.93 -24.80 40.31
CA ASN A 31 6.35 -25.14 40.36
C ASN A 31 7.18 -24.07 39.63
N PRO A 32 8.06 -23.34 40.31
CA PRO A 32 8.84 -22.26 39.67
C PRO A 32 9.77 -22.77 38.56
N GLU A 33 10.21 -24.05 38.61
CA GLU A 33 10.97 -24.68 37.52
C GLU A 33 10.10 -24.92 36.29
N LEU A 34 8.82 -25.28 36.47
CA LEU A 34 7.88 -25.41 35.36
C LEU A 34 7.64 -24.05 34.71
N SER A 35 7.54 -22.98 35.52
CA SER A 35 7.40 -21.63 34.99
C SER A 35 8.56 -21.22 34.10
N ALA A 36 9.80 -21.40 34.58
CA ALA A 36 10.99 -21.14 33.78
C ALA A 36 11.04 -22.02 32.51
N PHE A 37 10.68 -23.30 32.62
CA PHE A 37 10.68 -24.22 31.50
C PHE A 37 9.69 -23.80 30.40
N VAL A 38 8.46 -23.41 30.76
CA VAL A 38 7.42 -23.04 29.80
C VAL A 38 7.81 -21.80 29.02
N VAL A 39 8.21 -20.71 29.69
CA VAL A 39 8.55 -19.46 28.99
C VAL A 39 9.78 -19.61 28.08
N ASN A 40 10.82 -20.31 28.54
CA ASN A 40 12.04 -20.52 27.76
C ASN A 40 11.78 -21.44 26.55
N THR A 41 10.97 -22.49 26.75
CA THR A 41 10.60 -23.39 25.66
C THR A 41 9.73 -22.67 24.63
N LEU A 42 8.72 -21.92 25.09
CA LEU A 42 7.84 -21.16 24.21
C LEU A 42 8.63 -20.12 23.41
N ALA A 43 9.50 -19.34 24.06
CA ALA A 43 10.33 -18.34 23.38
C ALA A 43 11.25 -18.99 22.34
N THR A 44 11.91 -20.09 22.69
CA THR A 44 12.82 -20.80 21.78
C THR A 44 12.08 -21.38 20.57
N GLU A 45 10.96 -22.06 20.81
CA GLU A 45 10.14 -22.67 19.77
C GLU A 45 9.50 -21.61 18.87
N PHE A 46 9.05 -20.49 19.44
CA PHE A 46 8.53 -19.34 18.70
C PHE A 46 9.60 -18.75 17.79
N ILE A 47 10.79 -18.43 18.31
CA ILE A 47 11.90 -17.89 17.52
C ILE A 47 12.28 -18.87 16.41
N ARG A 48 12.32 -20.17 16.68
CA ARG A 48 12.64 -21.19 15.67
C ARG A 48 11.60 -21.23 14.56
N ASN A 49 10.32 -21.29 14.91
CA ASN A 49 9.22 -21.35 13.95
C ASN A 49 9.12 -20.05 13.15
N TYR A 50 9.18 -18.89 13.80
CA TYR A 50 9.19 -17.58 13.14
C TYR A 50 10.36 -17.45 12.17
N SER A 51 11.58 -17.83 12.59
CA SER A 51 12.77 -17.80 11.72
C SER A 51 12.61 -18.72 10.51
N SER A 52 12.01 -19.90 10.70
CA SER A 52 11.70 -20.83 9.61
C SER A 52 10.67 -20.24 8.64
N ASP A 53 9.57 -19.68 9.14
CA ASP A 53 8.51 -19.09 8.33
C ASP A 53 9.00 -17.88 7.54
N VAL A 54 9.77 -16.98 8.19
CA VAL A 54 10.41 -15.85 7.52
C VAL A 54 11.36 -16.35 6.42
N SER A 55 12.18 -17.36 6.70
CA SER A 55 13.08 -17.94 5.70
C SER A 55 12.33 -18.54 4.50
N ILE A 56 11.26 -19.32 4.75
CA ILE A 56 10.43 -19.93 3.69
C ILE A 56 9.75 -18.85 2.84
N ASN A 57 9.15 -17.84 3.47
CA ASN A 57 8.47 -16.75 2.80
C ASN A 57 9.44 -15.89 1.97
N GLN A 58 10.62 -15.59 2.51
CA GLN A 58 11.67 -14.88 1.79
C GLN A 58 12.17 -15.69 0.59
N ASN A 59 12.47 -16.97 0.76
CA ASN A 59 12.91 -17.84 -0.34
C ASN A 59 11.84 -17.98 -1.43
N SER A 60 10.57 -18.11 -1.05
CA SER A 60 9.45 -18.17 -2.00
C SER A 60 9.28 -16.86 -2.77
N SER A 61 9.42 -15.72 -2.09
CA SER A 61 9.36 -14.39 -2.71
C SER A 61 10.51 -14.18 -3.70
N ILE A 62 11.73 -14.56 -3.33
CA ILE A 62 12.90 -14.51 -4.22
C ILE A 62 12.71 -15.45 -5.42
N GLY A 63 12.19 -16.66 -5.22
CA GLY A 63 11.89 -17.59 -6.32
C GLY A 63 10.84 -17.02 -7.29
N MET A 64 9.84 -16.31 -6.78
CA MET A 64 8.86 -15.61 -7.62
C MET A 64 9.51 -14.46 -8.40
N LEU A 65 10.35 -13.65 -7.76
CA LEU A 65 11.08 -12.56 -8.41
C LEU A 65 12.06 -13.08 -9.47
N ASP A 66 12.77 -14.19 -9.21
CA ASP A 66 13.63 -14.86 -10.19
C ASP A 66 12.83 -15.33 -11.42
N SER A 67 11.65 -15.93 -11.20
CA SER A 67 10.75 -16.32 -12.29
C SER A 67 10.25 -15.12 -13.12
N ILE A 68 9.95 -13.99 -12.46
CA ILE A 68 9.59 -12.74 -13.16
C ILE A 68 10.77 -12.22 -13.95
N LEU A 69 11.96 -12.14 -13.34
CA LEU A 69 13.19 -11.67 -13.97
C LEU A 69 13.51 -12.48 -15.23
N LYS A 70 13.48 -13.81 -15.14
CA LYS A 70 13.75 -14.70 -16.27
C LYS A 70 12.72 -14.56 -17.40
N ARG A 71 11.44 -14.38 -17.06
CA ARG A 71 10.41 -14.09 -18.08
C ARG A 71 10.67 -12.75 -18.78
N LYS A 72 11.01 -11.71 -18.02
CA LYS A 72 11.36 -10.39 -18.58
C LYS A 72 12.62 -10.44 -19.43
N GLU A 73 13.62 -11.24 -19.04
CA GLU A 73 14.82 -11.48 -19.84
C GLU A 73 14.48 -12.13 -21.19
N VAL A 74 13.65 -13.18 -21.18
CA VAL A 74 13.19 -13.83 -22.42
C VAL A 74 12.44 -12.83 -23.30
N THR A 75 11.49 -12.07 -22.76
CA THR A 75 10.76 -11.04 -23.52
C THR A 75 11.70 -9.96 -24.07
N MET A 76 12.66 -9.47 -23.28
CA MET A 76 13.66 -8.51 -23.75
C MET A 76 14.48 -9.07 -24.91
N ASN A 77 14.96 -10.30 -24.79
CA ASN A 77 15.73 -10.98 -25.84
C ASN A 77 14.89 -11.18 -27.11
N GLU A 78 13.62 -11.56 -26.98
CA GLU A 78 12.69 -11.69 -28.10
C GLU A 78 12.47 -10.36 -28.83
N LYS A 79 12.20 -9.27 -28.09
CA LYS A 79 11.98 -7.93 -28.67
C LYS A 79 13.24 -7.38 -29.35
N ASN A 80 14.40 -7.53 -28.70
CA ASN A 80 15.68 -7.12 -29.28
C ASN A 80 16.06 -7.97 -30.51
N ALA A 81 15.77 -9.27 -30.48
CA ALA A 81 15.96 -10.15 -31.63
C ALA A 81 15.03 -9.79 -32.79
N ALA A 82 13.78 -9.41 -32.51
CA ALA A 82 12.84 -8.93 -33.52
C ALA A 82 13.33 -7.64 -34.18
N LEU A 83 13.74 -6.63 -33.40
CA LEU A 83 14.36 -5.40 -33.91
C LEU A 83 15.59 -5.70 -34.77
N SER A 84 16.49 -6.54 -34.28
CA SER A 84 17.72 -6.92 -34.97
C SER A 84 17.43 -7.66 -36.28
N SER A 85 16.47 -8.58 -36.27
CA SER A 85 16.05 -9.33 -37.46
C SER A 85 15.36 -8.44 -38.48
N PHE A 86 14.54 -7.48 -38.04
CA PHE A 86 13.92 -6.49 -38.92
C PHE A 86 14.98 -5.64 -39.63
N LYS A 87 15.95 -5.10 -38.89
CA LYS A 87 17.07 -4.33 -39.44
C LYS A 87 17.89 -5.13 -40.46
N ARG A 88 18.20 -6.40 -40.16
CA ARG A 88 18.91 -7.31 -41.08
C ARG A 88 18.10 -7.61 -42.35
N ASN A 89 16.85 -8.04 -42.20
CA ASN A 89 16.00 -8.46 -43.32
C ASN A 89 15.70 -7.31 -44.29
N LYS A 90 15.63 -6.08 -43.78
CA LYS A 90 15.37 -4.89 -44.59
C LYS A 90 16.65 -4.17 -45.04
N GLY A 91 17.84 -4.62 -44.60
CA GLY A 91 19.13 -4.03 -44.98
C GLY A 91 19.33 -2.60 -44.47
N VAL A 92 18.61 -2.21 -43.42
CA VAL A 92 18.62 -0.84 -42.87
C VAL A 92 19.34 -0.84 -41.52
N LEU A 93 20.65 -0.65 -41.58
CA LEU A 93 21.49 -0.40 -40.41
C LEU A 93 21.25 1.01 -39.85
N ASN A 94 21.11 2.01 -40.73
CA ASN A 94 20.85 3.39 -40.36
C ASN A 94 19.88 4.04 -41.35
N LEU A 95 18.59 3.76 -41.19
CA LEU A 95 17.55 4.25 -42.09
C LEU A 95 17.42 5.77 -42.05
N SER A 96 17.60 6.38 -40.87
CA SER A 96 17.56 7.84 -40.68
C SER A 96 18.64 8.57 -41.48
N GLU A 97 19.88 8.07 -41.48
CA GLU A 97 20.94 8.68 -42.29
C GLU A 97 20.72 8.44 -43.79
N GLN A 98 20.26 7.24 -44.17
CA GLN A 98 19.99 6.93 -45.57
C GLN A 98 18.83 7.78 -46.13
N SER A 99 17.74 7.95 -45.37
CA SER A 99 16.59 8.76 -45.77
C SER A 99 16.96 10.24 -45.87
N ALA A 100 17.75 10.76 -44.92
CA ALA A 100 18.29 12.12 -44.95
C ALA A 100 19.18 12.36 -46.18
N SER A 101 20.04 11.39 -46.52
CA SER A 101 20.90 11.46 -47.71
C SER A 101 20.08 11.49 -49.00
N VAL A 102 19.07 10.62 -49.13
CA VAL A 102 18.18 10.60 -50.31
C VAL A 102 17.38 11.92 -50.39
N TYR A 103 16.89 12.44 -49.28
CA TYR A 103 16.16 13.71 -49.25
C TYR A 103 17.04 14.90 -49.66
N ALA A 104 18.32 14.92 -49.23
CA ALA A 104 19.28 15.91 -49.66
C ALA A 104 19.54 15.85 -51.18
N GLN A 105 19.63 14.64 -51.76
CA GLN A 105 19.74 14.47 -53.21
C GLN A 105 18.49 14.97 -53.94
N ILE A 106 17.29 14.66 -53.44
CA ILE A 106 16.02 15.20 -54.01
C ILE A 106 16.08 16.73 -54.03
N THR A 107 16.45 17.36 -52.92
CA THR A 107 16.56 18.82 -52.81
C THR A 107 17.57 19.39 -53.81
N GLN A 108 18.71 18.72 -54.01
CA GLN A 108 19.72 19.12 -54.99
C GLN A 108 19.20 19.05 -56.43
N TYR A 109 18.52 17.96 -56.81
CA TYR A 109 17.95 17.81 -58.15
C TYR A 109 16.79 18.77 -58.40
N GLU A 110 15.96 19.07 -57.39
CA GLU A 110 14.93 20.13 -57.49
C GLU A 110 15.55 21.51 -57.76
N ALA A 111 16.66 21.83 -57.10
CA ALA A 111 17.40 23.07 -57.36
C ALA A 111 17.93 23.10 -58.81
N GLN A 112 18.54 22.01 -59.29
CA GLN A 112 19.00 21.90 -60.68
C GLN A 112 17.85 22.03 -61.69
N ARG A 113 16.69 21.45 -61.38
CA ARG A 113 15.47 21.57 -62.20
C ARG A 113 15.00 23.02 -62.28
N ALA A 114 14.93 23.71 -61.14
CA ALA A 114 14.56 25.11 -61.08
C ALA A 114 15.54 25.99 -61.88
N ASP A 115 16.84 25.70 -61.81
CA ASP A 115 17.89 26.41 -62.56
C ASP A 115 17.72 26.22 -64.07
N ALA A 116 17.49 24.97 -64.52
CA ALA A 116 17.24 24.66 -65.93
C ALA A 116 15.97 25.37 -66.46
N ILE A 117 14.90 25.40 -65.66
CA ILE A 117 13.67 26.14 -66.00
C ILE A 117 13.94 27.65 -66.14
N ARG A 118 14.70 28.25 -65.21
CA ARG A 118 15.09 29.67 -65.30
C ARG A 118 15.90 29.95 -66.57
N GLN A 119 16.82 29.06 -66.93
CA GLN A 119 17.61 29.18 -68.16
C GLN A 119 16.74 29.09 -69.42
N ILE A 120 15.77 28.18 -69.46
CA ILE A 120 14.79 28.10 -70.56
C ILE A 120 14.01 29.40 -70.70
N GLN A 121 13.46 29.92 -69.59
CA GLN A 121 12.68 31.16 -69.60
C GLN A 121 13.53 32.37 -70.03
N SER A 122 14.74 32.48 -69.51
CA SER A 122 15.69 33.55 -69.86
C SER A 122 16.06 33.50 -71.35
N ASN A 123 16.45 32.33 -71.86
CA ASN A 123 16.79 32.14 -73.27
C ASN A 123 15.57 32.41 -74.17
N GLN A 124 14.39 31.96 -73.79
CA GLN A 124 13.15 32.21 -74.53
C GLN A 124 12.83 33.72 -74.63
N GLY A 125 13.00 34.47 -73.54
CA GLY A 125 12.83 35.93 -73.54
C GLY A 125 13.86 36.66 -74.40
N ALA A 126 15.12 36.23 -74.33
CA ALA A 126 16.20 36.77 -75.17
C ALA A 126 15.97 36.48 -76.66
N ILE A 127 15.55 35.26 -77.02
CA ILE A 127 15.16 34.88 -78.39
C ILE A 127 14.01 35.77 -78.87
N SER A 128 12.96 35.96 -78.06
CA SER A 128 11.81 36.81 -78.42
C SER A 128 12.23 38.26 -78.70
N THR A 129 13.20 38.79 -77.95
CA THR A 129 13.73 40.14 -78.15
C THR A 129 14.55 40.23 -79.44
N ILE A 130 15.37 39.21 -79.73
CA ILE A 130 16.11 39.13 -80.98
C ILE A 130 15.15 39.01 -82.18
N ASP A 131 14.10 38.19 -82.08
CA ASP A 131 13.09 38.04 -83.13
C ASP A 131 12.36 39.36 -83.41
N ALA A 132 12.05 40.16 -82.38
CA ALA A 132 11.47 41.50 -82.56
C ALA A 132 12.43 42.46 -83.29
N LYS A 133 13.73 42.44 -82.95
CA LYS A 133 14.77 43.24 -83.64
C LYS A 133 14.96 42.82 -85.09
N LEU A 134 14.85 41.52 -85.39
CA LEU A 134 14.96 40.97 -86.75
C LEU A 134 13.74 41.30 -87.63
N LYS A 135 12.56 41.50 -87.03
CA LYS A 135 11.32 41.92 -87.73
C LYS A 135 11.26 43.43 -88.01
N GLY A 136 11.94 44.24 -87.20
CA GLY A 136 11.95 45.71 -87.30
C GLY A 136 12.95 46.30 -88.31
N SER A 137 13.66 45.48 -89.10
CA SER A 137 14.58 45.96 -90.14
C SER A 137 13.94 45.87 -91.53
N ASP A 138 13.91 47.00 -92.23
CA ASP A 138 13.31 47.30 -93.53
C ASP A 138 13.37 46.24 -94.66
N THR A 139 12.40 46.40 -95.56
CA THR A 139 12.00 45.61 -96.75
C THR A 139 13.00 45.60 -97.91
N PHE A 140 14.30 45.50 -97.65
CA PHE A 140 15.28 45.31 -98.72
C PHE A 140 16.23 44.16 -98.34
N ILE A 141 16.80 43.52 -99.35
CA ILE A 141 17.68 42.34 -99.31
C ILE A 141 16.97 40.99 -99.50
N ASN A 142 16.57 40.75 -100.76
CA ASN A 142 16.72 39.45 -101.38
C ASN A 142 18.21 39.12 -101.50
N GLY A 143 18.66 38.01 -100.92
CA GLY A 143 20.04 37.52 -101.10
C GLY A 143 20.59 36.73 -99.92
N SER A 144 20.04 35.56 -99.63
CA SER A 144 20.82 34.45 -99.08
C SER A 144 20.30 33.14 -99.66
N THR A 145 21.22 32.34 -100.16
CA THR A 145 21.02 31.10 -100.91
C THR A 145 20.22 30.09 -100.10
N ARG A 146 19.14 29.54 -100.68
CA ARG A 146 18.29 28.48 -100.11
C ARG A 146 19.05 27.18 -99.75
N ALA A 147 20.32 27.04 -100.14
CA ALA A 147 21.16 25.87 -99.91
C ALA A 147 21.82 25.87 -98.51
N ASP A 148 22.32 27.01 -98.03
CA ASP A 148 23.07 27.09 -96.76
C ASP A 148 22.16 26.96 -95.53
N ASN A 149 20.91 27.43 -95.64
CA ASN A 149 19.92 27.30 -94.58
C ASN A 149 19.42 25.85 -94.41
N ARG A 150 19.47 25.02 -95.47
CA ARG A 150 19.12 23.58 -95.39
C ARG A 150 20.18 22.78 -94.64
N GLU A 151 21.45 23.10 -94.85
CA GLU A 151 22.55 22.44 -94.14
C GLU A 151 22.57 22.80 -92.65
N LEU A 152 22.28 24.05 -92.32
CA LEU A 152 22.18 24.49 -90.91
C LEU A 152 20.99 23.83 -90.20
N VAL A 153 19.86 23.66 -90.88
CA VAL A 153 18.71 22.88 -90.38
C VAL A 153 19.07 21.39 -90.22
N ARG A 154 19.82 20.81 -91.17
CA ARG A 154 20.30 19.42 -91.08
C ARG A 154 21.22 19.22 -89.87
N LEU A 155 22.17 20.12 -89.66
CA LEU A 155 23.08 20.10 -88.51
C LEU A 155 22.35 20.29 -87.18
N LYS A 156 21.31 21.14 -87.12
CA LYS A 156 20.45 21.28 -85.94
C LYS A 156 19.69 19.98 -85.63
N ASN A 157 19.18 19.30 -86.66
CA ASN A 157 18.51 18.00 -86.49
C ASN A 157 19.50 16.91 -86.04
N GLU A 158 20.73 16.90 -86.56
CA GLU A 158 21.80 15.99 -86.12
C GLU A 158 22.23 16.27 -84.68
N LEU A 159 22.31 17.55 -84.28
CA LEU A 159 22.60 17.94 -82.90
C LEU A 159 21.46 17.51 -81.97
N GLN A 160 20.21 17.63 -82.39
CA GLN A 160 19.07 17.14 -81.62
C GLN A 160 19.13 15.62 -81.45
N ALA A 161 19.39 14.88 -82.53
CA ALA A 161 19.55 13.42 -82.47
C ALA A 161 20.75 13.00 -81.59
N ALA A 162 21.85 13.75 -81.64
CA ALA A 162 23.02 13.51 -80.79
C ALA A 162 22.75 13.80 -79.31
N ASN A 163 21.97 14.83 -78.99
CA ASN A 163 21.52 15.10 -77.62
C ASN A 163 20.60 13.98 -77.10
N SER A 164 19.66 13.52 -77.93
CA SER A 164 18.82 12.36 -77.59
C SER A 164 19.65 11.10 -77.34
N ALA A 165 20.63 10.80 -78.21
CA ALA A 165 21.51 9.64 -78.04
C ALA A 165 22.40 9.74 -76.78
N PHE A 166 22.85 10.95 -76.42
CA PHE A 166 23.64 11.17 -75.19
C PHE A 166 22.83 10.89 -73.92
N LEU A 167 21.54 11.20 -73.94
CA LEU A 167 20.60 10.87 -72.86
C LEU A 167 20.37 9.35 -72.79
N ASP A 168 20.07 8.72 -73.92
CA ASP A 168 19.77 7.28 -73.98
C ASP A 168 20.98 6.40 -73.58
N ASN A 169 22.19 6.88 -73.86
CA ASN A 169 23.43 6.15 -73.57
C ASN A 169 24.00 6.38 -72.17
N GLY A 170 23.31 7.15 -71.30
CA GLY A 170 23.79 7.41 -69.94
C GLY A 170 25.03 8.29 -69.88
N PHE A 171 25.06 9.38 -70.66
CA PHE A 171 26.08 10.44 -70.58
C PHE A 171 27.51 10.02 -70.98
N ARG A 172 27.67 9.23 -72.04
CA ARG A 172 29.00 8.79 -72.51
C ARG A 172 29.84 9.96 -73.03
N ALA A 173 31.12 9.98 -72.66
CA ALA A 173 32.07 11.02 -73.10
C ALA A 173 32.27 11.08 -74.64
N SER A 174 32.02 9.98 -75.36
CA SER A 174 32.06 9.95 -76.83
C SER A 174 30.93 10.76 -77.48
N ASP A 175 29.75 10.70 -76.88
CA ASP A 175 28.56 11.39 -77.39
C ASP A 175 28.64 12.89 -77.07
N GLN A 176 29.19 13.26 -75.92
CA GLN A 176 29.54 14.64 -75.59
C GLN A 176 30.50 15.25 -76.62
N LYS A 177 31.57 14.53 -77.00
CA LYS A 177 32.51 15.00 -78.04
C LYS A 177 31.82 15.21 -79.39
N LYS A 178 30.84 14.37 -79.73
CA LYS A 178 30.05 14.49 -80.95
C LYS A 178 29.15 15.73 -80.91
N ILE A 179 28.50 15.99 -79.78
CA ILE A 179 27.73 17.22 -79.53
C ILE A 179 28.63 18.46 -79.63
N ASP A 180 29.80 18.45 -78.99
CA ASP A 180 30.76 19.57 -79.02
C ASP A 180 31.28 19.83 -80.44
N SER A 181 31.54 18.76 -81.20
CA SER A 181 31.95 18.86 -82.60
C SER A 181 30.83 19.44 -83.47
N LEU A 182 29.60 18.97 -83.32
CA LEU A 182 28.43 19.50 -84.05
C LEU A 182 28.19 20.97 -83.69
N ASN A 183 28.30 21.35 -82.42
CA ASN A 183 28.20 22.74 -81.96
C ASN A 183 29.28 23.61 -82.60
N LYS A 184 30.54 23.17 -82.63
CA LYS A 184 31.64 23.90 -83.30
C LYS A 184 31.37 24.07 -84.79
N ILE A 185 30.87 23.03 -85.46
CA ILE A 185 30.54 23.08 -86.90
C ILE A 185 29.37 24.04 -87.13
N ILE A 186 28.32 24.02 -86.31
CA ILE A 186 27.18 24.92 -86.40
C ILE A 186 27.61 26.37 -86.18
N VAL A 187 28.42 26.64 -85.15
CA VAL A 187 28.94 27.99 -84.87
C VAL A 187 29.86 28.46 -86.01
N SER A 188 30.77 27.60 -86.47
CA SER A 188 31.66 27.92 -87.60
C SER A 188 30.88 28.18 -88.88
N LYS A 189 29.86 27.36 -89.21
CA LYS A 189 28.99 27.60 -90.36
C LYS A 189 28.13 28.85 -90.20
N SER A 190 27.64 29.13 -89.00
CA SER A 190 26.92 30.38 -88.72
C SER A 190 27.82 31.61 -88.90
N ASN A 191 29.10 31.51 -88.54
CA ASN A 191 30.08 32.60 -88.66
C ASN A 191 30.65 32.73 -90.08
N GLN A 192 30.81 31.64 -90.84
CA GLN A 192 31.20 31.69 -92.26
C GLN A 192 30.16 32.41 -93.11
N ASN A 193 28.88 32.32 -92.76
CA ASN A 193 27.82 33.13 -93.37
C ASN A 193 27.93 34.63 -93.02
N ALA A 194 28.74 35.02 -92.04
CA ALA A 194 28.91 36.41 -91.59
C ALA A 194 30.13 37.12 -92.18
N ASP A 195 31.15 36.39 -92.67
CA ASP A 195 32.47 36.94 -93.02
C ASP A 195 32.64 37.39 -94.48
N GLU A 196 31.65 37.18 -95.37
CA GLU A 196 31.81 37.46 -96.81
C GLU A 196 31.38 38.86 -97.27
N ASN A 197 30.99 39.80 -96.40
CA ASN A 197 30.66 41.17 -96.82
C ASN A 197 30.94 42.21 -95.72
N VAL A 198 32.00 42.99 -95.91
CA VAL A 198 32.43 44.07 -95.01
C VAL A 198 31.68 45.37 -95.36
N VAL A 199 31.08 45.99 -94.34
CA VAL A 199 30.32 47.27 -94.31
C VAL A 199 28.88 47.22 -94.84
N ASP A 200 27.96 46.59 -94.12
CA ASP A 200 26.52 46.70 -94.37
C ASP A 200 25.72 46.45 -93.07
N PRO A 201 24.59 47.13 -92.78
CA PRO A 201 23.58 46.74 -91.77
C PRO A 201 23.23 45.23 -91.70
N ARG A 202 23.60 44.45 -92.73
CA ARG A 202 23.62 42.98 -92.75
C ARG A 202 24.54 42.31 -91.70
N THR A 203 25.65 42.92 -91.25
CA THR A 203 26.56 42.34 -90.23
C THR A 203 25.91 42.27 -88.84
N SER A 204 25.09 43.27 -88.50
CA SER A 204 24.25 43.28 -87.29
C SER A 204 23.23 42.13 -87.31
N LYS A 205 22.63 41.87 -88.47
CA LYS A 205 21.66 40.79 -88.66
C LYS A 205 22.29 39.40 -88.54
N ALA A 206 23.47 39.19 -89.14
CA ALA A 206 24.20 37.92 -89.03
C ALA A 206 24.60 37.61 -87.57
N SER A 207 25.08 38.61 -86.83
CA SER A 207 25.41 38.49 -85.40
C SER A 207 24.17 38.17 -84.54
N LEU A 208 23.02 38.78 -84.83
CA LEU A 208 21.75 38.47 -84.17
C LEU A 208 21.27 37.04 -84.46
N ILE A 209 21.43 36.55 -85.70
CA ILE A 209 21.09 35.16 -86.08
C ILE A 209 22.00 34.14 -85.38
N ALA A 210 23.31 34.42 -85.28
CA ALA A 210 24.25 33.58 -84.55
C ALA A 210 23.91 33.53 -83.05
N THR A 211 23.62 34.69 -82.45
CA THR A 211 23.20 34.79 -81.03
C THR A 211 21.90 34.04 -80.77
N ARG A 212 20.89 34.19 -81.66
CA ARG A 212 19.63 33.45 -81.60
C ARG A 212 19.86 31.95 -81.65
N THR A 213 20.72 31.48 -82.55
CA THR A 213 21.04 30.06 -82.68
C THR A 213 21.72 29.51 -81.42
N ASN A 214 22.65 30.25 -80.82
CA ASN A 214 23.28 29.85 -79.56
C ASN A 214 22.27 29.78 -78.39
N LEU A 215 21.34 30.73 -78.31
CA LEU A 215 20.27 30.71 -77.31
C LEU A 215 19.29 29.55 -77.54
N GLU A 216 18.97 29.21 -78.79
CA GLU A 216 18.14 28.03 -79.12
C GLU A 216 18.83 26.73 -78.70
N ILE A 217 20.14 26.60 -78.95
CA ILE A 217 20.94 25.43 -78.53
C ILE A 217 20.96 25.34 -77.00
N SER A 218 21.23 26.44 -76.31
CA SER A 218 21.25 26.51 -74.84
C SER A 218 19.88 26.17 -74.25
N MET A 219 18.79 26.67 -74.83
CA MET A 219 17.42 26.34 -74.43
C MET A 219 17.10 24.87 -74.66
N GLN A 220 17.48 24.30 -75.81
CA GLN A 220 17.24 22.89 -76.12
C GLN A 220 18.04 21.95 -75.22
N SER A 221 19.28 22.31 -74.90
CA SER A 221 20.10 21.60 -73.91
C SER A 221 19.43 21.64 -72.53
N ALA A 222 19.00 22.82 -72.06
CA ALA A 222 18.31 22.94 -70.77
C ALA A 222 16.99 22.13 -70.72
N LYS A 223 16.21 22.12 -71.82
CA LYS A 223 15.00 21.26 -71.94
C LYS A 223 15.34 19.78 -71.85
N SER A 224 16.42 19.36 -72.50
CA SER A 224 16.87 17.97 -72.52
C SER A 224 17.35 17.52 -71.12
N SER A 225 18.04 18.40 -70.39
CA SER A 225 18.45 18.14 -69.00
C SER A 225 17.26 17.99 -68.04
N ILE A 226 16.16 18.71 -68.25
CA ILE A 226 14.95 18.57 -67.39
C ILE A 226 14.41 17.15 -67.43
N SER A 227 14.35 16.50 -68.60
CA SER A 227 13.86 15.12 -68.71
C SER A 227 14.67 14.18 -67.84
N SER A 228 16.01 14.27 -67.91
CA SER A 228 16.87 13.44 -67.08
C SER A 228 16.76 13.77 -65.59
N ILE A 229 16.58 15.04 -65.22
CA ILE A 229 16.39 15.45 -63.83
C ILE A 229 15.06 14.90 -63.29
N ASP A 230 14.00 14.96 -64.08
CA ASP A 230 12.68 14.43 -63.72
C ASP A 230 12.71 12.91 -63.53
N ASP A 231 13.44 12.17 -64.38
CA ASP A 231 13.65 10.73 -64.23
C ASP A 231 14.41 10.39 -62.94
N GLN A 232 15.48 11.13 -62.63
CA GLN A 232 16.23 10.96 -61.37
C GLN A 232 15.39 11.31 -60.15
N LEU A 233 14.63 12.41 -60.19
CA LEU A 233 13.70 12.79 -59.13
C LEU A 233 12.63 11.73 -58.91
N SER A 234 12.08 11.14 -59.97
CA SER A 234 11.11 10.04 -59.89
C SER A 234 11.70 8.83 -59.17
N MET A 235 12.91 8.40 -59.56
CA MET A 235 13.61 7.29 -58.89
C MET A 235 13.93 7.58 -57.42
N LEU A 236 14.43 8.78 -57.11
CA LEU A 236 14.76 9.18 -55.74
C LEU A 236 13.51 9.29 -54.86
N ARG A 237 12.42 9.84 -55.37
CA ARG A 237 11.13 9.93 -54.67
C ARG A 237 10.52 8.55 -54.43
N ALA A 238 10.57 7.64 -55.40
CA ALA A 238 10.13 6.26 -55.23
C ALA A 238 10.95 5.53 -54.15
N LYS A 239 12.28 5.70 -54.17
CA LYS A 239 13.19 5.16 -53.14
C LYS A 239 12.87 5.74 -51.76
N TYR A 240 12.69 7.06 -51.64
CA TYR A 240 12.32 7.72 -50.39
C TYR A 240 10.96 7.23 -49.86
N SER A 241 9.95 7.15 -50.73
CA SER A 241 8.62 6.66 -50.35
C SER A 241 8.65 5.21 -49.86
N SER A 242 9.51 4.36 -50.42
CA SER A 242 9.69 2.98 -49.95
C SER A 242 10.35 2.87 -48.57
N MET A 243 11.07 3.91 -48.14
CA MET A 243 11.78 3.95 -46.85
C MET A 243 10.89 4.42 -45.69
N VAL A 244 9.88 5.27 -45.95
CA VAL A 244 9.03 5.87 -44.91
C VAL A 244 8.33 4.84 -44.01
N PRO A 245 7.69 3.77 -44.52
CA PRO A 245 7.04 2.77 -43.67
C PRO A 245 8.02 2.07 -42.72
N TYR A 246 9.25 1.84 -43.18
CA TYR A 246 10.27 1.17 -42.39
C TYR A 246 10.76 2.01 -41.20
N ASP A 247 10.70 3.34 -41.29
CA ASP A 247 11.11 4.20 -40.17
C ASP A 247 10.13 4.12 -39.00
N ALA A 248 8.82 4.15 -39.30
CA ALA A 248 7.79 3.95 -38.30
C ALA A 248 7.89 2.57 -37.63
N ASP A 249 8.11 1.51 -38.43
CA ASP A 249 8.28 0.16 -37.92
C ASP A 249 9.53 0.04 -37.04
N ILE A 250 10.69 0.56 -37.49
CA ILE A 250 11.93 0.53 -36.70
C ILE A 250 11.75 1.27 -35.38
N GLN A 251 11.13 2.45 -35.38
CA GLN A 251 10.86 3.20 -34.16
C GLN A 251 9.94 2.44 -33.20
N ASN A 252 8.93 1.73 -33.71
CA ASN A 252 8.06 0.91 -32.89
C ASN A 252 8.83 -0.29 -32.27
N TYR A 253 9.59 -1.05 -33.07
CA TYR A 253 10.41 -2.14 -32.55
C TYR A 253 11.46 -1.65 -31.54
N GLN A 254 12.04 -0.47 -31.77
CA GLN A 254 13.01 0.13 -30.87
C GLN A 254 12.36 0.54 -29.54
N ARG A 255 11.20 1.19 -29.59
CA ARG A 255 10.41 1.51 -28.39
C ARG A 255 10.03 0.27 -27.59
N GLU A 256 9.63 -0.81 -28.28
CA GLU A 256 9.31 -2.09 -27.63
C GLU A 256 10.54 -2.73 -26.98
N GLY A 257 11.69 -2.73 -27.66
CA GLY A 257 12.96 -3.24 -27.12
C GLY A 257 13.45 -2.42 -25.92
N ASP A 258 13.37 -1.09 -26.00
CA ASP A 258 13.75 -0.18 -24.92
C ASP A 258 12.83 -0.36 -23.71
N LEU A 259 11.52 -0.49 -23.92
CA LEU A 259 10.55 -0.77 -22.85
C LEU A 259 10.85 -2.12 -22.19
N ALA A 260 11.05 -3.18 -22.97
CA ALA A 260 11.35 -4.51 -22.43
C ALA A 260 12.69 -4.52 -21.65
N THR A 261 13.70 -3.79 -22.13
CA THR A 261 14.98 -3.61 -21.44
C THR A 261 14.78 -2.87 -20.11
N LYS A 262 13.99 -1.80 -20.10
CA LYS A 262 13.67 -1.05 -18.87
C LYS A 262 12.91 -1.91 -17.86
N GLU A 263 11.93 -2.70 -18.32
CA GLU A 263 11.19 -3.62 -17.47
C GLU A 263 12.10 -4.69 -16.87
N TYR A 264 13.01 -5.25 -17.66
CA TYR A 264 14.02 -6.20 -17.19
C TYR A 264 14.93 -5.57 -16.13
N MET A 265 15.49 -4.38 -16.39
CA MET A 265 16.36 -3.69 -15.42
C MET A 265 15.62 -3.36 -14.12
N THR A 266 14.34 -2.98 -14.22
CA THR A 266 13.50 -2.72 -13.03
C THR A 266 13.27 -4.00 -12.24
N ALA A 267 12.99 -5.12 -12.90
CA ALA A 267 12.85 -6.42 -12.25
C ALA A 267 14.17 -6.90 -11.61
N LEU A 268 15.30 -6.65 -12.27
CA LEU A 268 16.63 -6.99 -11.76
C LEU A 268 16.97 -6.20 -10.50
N GLU A 269 16.69 -4.90 -10.49
CA GLU A 269 16.88 -4.04 -9.33
C GLU A 269 16.03 -4.52 -8.15
N GLN A 270 14.73 -4.79 -8.38
CA GLN A 270 13.85 -5.32 -7.35
C GLN A 270 14.35 -6.68 -6.81
N TYR A 271 14.80 -7.57 -7.69
CA TYR A 271 15.37 -8.85 -7.29
C TYR A 271 16.61 -8.67 -6.41
N ASN A 272 17.55 -7.80 -6.80
CA ASN A 272 18.77 -7.53 -6.04
C ASN A 272 18.46 -6.90 -4.67
N GLN A 273 17.58 -5.89 -4.61
CA GLN A 273 17.18 -5.26 -3.35
C GLN A 273 16.55 -6.26 -2.37
N ASN A 274 15.68 -7.15 -2.85
CA ASN A 274 15.05 -8.16 -2.00
C ASN A 274 16.04 -9.26 -1.56
N LYS A 275 17.00 -9.60 -2.43
CA LYS A 275 18.06 -10.55 -2.11
C LYS A 275 19.04 -9.98 -1.07
N GLU A 276 19.39 -8.70 -1.15
CA GLU A 276 20.24 -8.03 -0.17
C GLU A 276 19.50 -7.81 1.17
N GLY A 277 18.22 -7.42 1.11
CA GLY A 277 17.36 -7.28 2.29
C GLY A 277 17.16 -8.56 3.09
N GLN A 278 17.43 -9.73 2.48
CA GLN A 278 17.38 -11.03 3.15
C GLN A 278 18.37 -11.13 4.33
N SER A 279 19.48 -10.38 4.30
CA SER A 279 20.47 -10.36 5.39
C SER A 279 20.08 -9.44 6.56
N LEU A 280 19.04 -8.60 6.41
CA LEU A 280 18.64 -7.57 7.37
C LEU A 280 17.32 -7.88 8.11
N GLY A 281 16.76 -9.08 7.92
CA GLY A 281 15.52 -9.48 8.59
C GLY A 281 15.64 -9.44 10.11
N LEU A 282 14.54 -9.06 10.79
CA LEU A 282 14.39 -9.04 12.25
C LEU A 282 14.87 -10.36 12.85
N LYS A 283 16.05 -10.33 13.49
CA LYS A 283 16.61 -11.48 14.19
C LYS A 283 16.14 -11.42 15.64
N LEU A 284 15.02 -12.07 15.93
CA LEU A 284 14.55 -12.23 17.30
C LEU A 284 15.60 -13.02 18.10
N GLN A 285 15.94 -12.52 19.27
CA GLN A 285 16.85 -13.18 20.21
C GLN A 285 16.26 -13.11 21.61
N ILE A 286 16.58 -14.11 22.43
CA ILE A 286 16.22 -14.09 23.84
C ILE A 286 17.23 -13.20 24.55
N GLU A 287 16.79 -12.01 24.96
CA GLU A 287 17.62 -11.07 25.72
C GLU A 287 17.85 -11.58 27.15
N GLN A 288 16.79 -12.06 27.80
CA GLN A 288 16.82 -12.59 29.16
C GLN A 288 16.08 -13.93 29.22
N LEU A 289 16.73 -14.93 29.80
CA LEU A 289 16.10 -16.22 30.09
C LEU A 289 15.13 -16.09 31.28
N GLY A 290 13.99 -16.76 31.18
CA GLY A 290 13.07 -16.91 32.30
C GLY A 290 13.74 -17.70 33.42
N LEU A 291 13.76 -17.14 34.62
CA LEU A 291 14.30 -17.77 35.81
C LEU A 291 13.15 -18.21 36.73
N PRO A 292 13.34 -19.26 37.56
CA PRO A 292 12.36 -19.65 38.56
C PRO A 292 12.01 -18.46 39.47
N GLY A 293 10.75 -18.02 39.39
CA GLY A 293 10.25 -16.85 40.09
C GLY A 293 9.92 -17.11 41.56
N ASN A 294 9.70 -16.03 42.31
CA ASN A 294 9.18 -16.11 43.67
C ASN A 294 7.67 -16.39 43.64
N ALA A 295 7.17 -17.08 44.68
CA ALA A 295 5.75 -17.34 44.83
C ALA A 295 4.93 -16.03 44.93
N GLU A 296 3.81 -15.97 44.23
CA GLU A 296 2.91 -14.82 44.28
C GLU A 296 2.41 -14.56 45.71
N PRO A 297 2.15 -13.29 46.07
CA PRO A 297 1.58 -12.94 47.37
C PRO A 297 0.27 -13.70 47.61
N SER A 298 0.28 -14.60 48.59
CA SER A 298 -0.89 -15.43 48.84
C SER A 298 -2.08 -14.58 49.29
N LYS A 299 -3.26 -14.81 48.70
CA LYS A 299 -4.54 -14.17 49.12
C LYS A 299 -5.03 -14.66 50.50
N LYS A 300 -4.19 -15.37 51.26
CA LYS A 300 -4.50 -15.95 52.58
C LYS A 300 -5.05 -14.92 53.56
N ILE A 301 -4.56 -13.68 53.52
CA ILE A 301 -5.05 -12.60 54.39
C ILE A 301 -6.53 -12.30 54.13
N PHE A 302 -6.96 -12.26 52.86
CA PHE A 302 -8.36 -12.03 52.50
C PHE A 302 -9.26 -13.18 52.94
N TYR A 303 -8.83 -14.43 52.73
CA TYR A 303 -9.58 -15.60 53.20
C TYR A 303 -9.65 -15.68 54.73
N LEU A 304 -8.54 -15.37 55.42
CA LEU A 304 -8.49 -15.35 56.89
C LEU A 304 -9.41 -14.28 57.47
N ALA A 305 -9.37 -13.06 56.91
CA ALA A 305 -10.24 -11.97 57.31
C ALA A 305 -11.73 -12.31 57.05
N GLY A 306 -12.04 -12.83 55.86
CA GLY A 306 -13.39 -13.25 55.50
C GLY A 306 -13.95 -14.35 56.41
N SER A 307 -13.14 -15.38 56.69
CA SER A 307 -13.52 -16.45 57.62
C SER A 307 -13.68 -15.94 59.06
N GLY A 308 -12.81 -15.05 59.51
CA GLY A 308 -12.89 -14.42 60.83
C GLY A 308 -14.20 -13.67 61.01
N ILE A 309 -14.51 -12.75 60.09
CA ILE A 309 -15.76 -11.98 60.10
C ILE A 309 -16.98 -12.90 60.00
N GLY A 310 -16.97 -13.88 59.09
CA GLY A 310 -18.07 -14.82 58.91
C GLY A 310 -18.37 -15.62 60.18
N SER A 311 -17.32 -16.14 60.85
CA SER A 311 -17.47 -16.90 62.09
C SER A 311 -18.01 -16.05 63.25
N PHE A 312 -17.59 -14.79 63.34
CA PHE A 312 -18.07 -13.86 64.36
C PHE A 312 -19.56 -13.54 64.19
N VAL A 313 -19.98 -13.22 62.96
CA VAL A 313 -21.38 -12.94 62.63
C VAL A 313 -22.26 -14.16 62.89
N LEU A 314 -21.82 -15.35 62.47
CA LEU A 314 -22.57 -16.58 62.69
C LEU A 314 -22.73 -16.89 64.19
N SER A 315 -21.65 -16.76 64.97
CA SER A 315 -21.68 -16.99 66.42
C SER A 315 -22.62 -16.01 67.13
N LEU A 316 -22.55 -14.72 66.79
CA LEU A 316 -23.44 -13.71 67.34
C LEU A 316 -24.91 -13.98 66.99
N GLY A 317 -25.17 -14.39 65.74
CA GLY A 317 -26.51 -14.78 65.29
C GLY A 317 -27.09 -15.94 66.09
N VAL A 318 -26.30 -16.97 66.38
CA VAL A 318 -26.73 -18.13 67.20
C VAL A 318 -27.06 -17.69 68.63
N ILE A 319 -26.24 -16.84 69.25
CA ILE A 319 -26.48 -16.35 70.62
C ILE A 319 -27.78 -15.54 70.66
N LEU A 320 -28.00 -14.63 69.71
CA LEU A 320 -29.24 -13.85 69.63
C LEU A 320 -30.47 -14.74 69.41
N MET A 321 -30.34 -15.78 68.57
CA MET A 321 -31.42 -16.74 68.34
C MET A 321 -31.78 -17.52 69.62
N LEU A 322 -30.78 -18.01 70.36
CA LEU A 322 -31.00 -18.66 71.65
C LEU A 322 -31.67 -17.71 72.66
N GLN A 323 -31.30 -16.44 72.66
CA GLN A 323 -31.91 -15.44 73.52
C GLN A 323 -33.37 -15.16 73.14
N MET A 324 -33.70 -15.11 71.85
CA MET A 324 -35.09 -14.95 71.38
C MET A 324 -35.98 -16.14 71.72
N MET A 325 -35.41 -17.36 71.80
CA MET A 325 -36.14 -18.57 72.19
C MET A 325 -36.27 -18.75 73.70
N ASN A 326 -35.59 -17.92 74.51
CA ASN A 326 -35.64 -18.02 75.97
C ASN A 326 -36.99 -17.48 76.51
N ALA A 327 -37.86 -18.40 76.94
CA ALA A 327 -39.19 -18.08 77.49
C ALA A 327 -39.20 -17.86 79.03
N SER A 328 -38.05 -17.63 79.65
CA SER A 328 -37.96 -17.41 81.10
C SER A 328 -38.65 -16.11 81.53
N ILE A 329 -39.54 -16.20 82.51
CA ILE A 329 -40.20 -15.06 83.14
C ILE A 329 -39.27 -14.50 84.21
N THR A 330 -38.76 -13.28 84.03
CA THR A 330 -37.80 -12.65 84.95
C THR A 330 -38.34 -11.42 85.67
N ASP A 331 -39.54 -10.95 85.32
CA ASP A 331 -40.16 -9.74 85.87
C ASP A 331 -41.64 -9.96 86.21
N LEU A 332 -42.14 -9.24 87.21
CA LEU A 332 -43.52 -9.32 87.68
C LEU A 332 -44.51 -9.02 86.55
N ARG A 333 -44.19 -8.05 85.68
CA ARG A 333 -45.01 -7.70 84.51
C ARG A 333 -45.10 -8.84 83.50
N GLN A 334 -44.02 -9.61 83.34
CA GLN A 334 -44.02 -10.79 82.47
C GLN A 334 -44.91 -11.90 83.08
N LEU A 335 -44.88 -12.06 84.40
CA LEU A 335 -45.72 -13.02 85.12
C LEU A 335 -47.21 -12.66 85.04
N GLU A 336 -47.58 -11.40 85.24
CA GLU A 336 -48.97 -10.92 85.14
C GLU A 336 -49.51 -11.08 83.72
N ARG A 337 -48.70 -10.79 82.69
CA ARG A 337 -49.07 -11.00 81.29
C ARG A 337 -49.26 -12.49 80.96
N ALA A 338 -48.40 -13.35 81.48
CA ALA A 338 -48.46 -14.79 81.25
C ALA A 338 -49.66 -15.45 81.97
N THR A 339 -49.95 -15.03 83.20
CA THR A 339 -51.00 -15.64 84.04
C THR A 339 -52.36 -14.91 83.94
N LYS A 340 -52.41 -13.74 83.29
CA LYS A 340 -53.58 -12.85 83.24
C LYS A 340 -54.20 -12.54 84.61
N SER A 341 -53.39 -12.63 85.65
CA SER A 341 -53.79 -12.46 87.05
C SER A 341 -52.92 -11.41 87.71
N LYS A 342 -53.47 -10.69 88.70
CA LYS A 342 -52.71 -9.69 89.45
C LYS A 342 -51.69 -10.39 90.33
N ALA A 343 -50.44 -9.96 90.29
CA ALA A 343 -49.45 -10.51 91.19
C ALA A 343 -49.62 -9.90 92.60
N VAL A 344 -49.60 -10.76 93.62
CA VAL A 344 -49.80 -10.35 95.02
C VAL A 344 -48.49 -9.82 95.64
N GLY A 345 -47.35 -10.24 95.11
CA GLY A 345 -46.03 -9.79 95.54
C GLY A 345 -44.92 -10.61 94.92
N PHE A 346 -43.68 -10.27 95.26
CA PHE A 346 -42.48 -11.03 94.89
C PHE A 346 -41.60 -11.23 96.12
N LEU A 347 -40.75 -12.25 96.07
CA LEU A 347 -39.77 -12.54 97.12
C LEU A 347 -38.38 -12.54 96.50
N ASN A 348 -37.40 -12.03 97.26
CA ASN A 348 -36.00 -12.19 96.89
C ASN A 348 -35.56 -13.66 97.05
N LYS A 349 -34.57 -14.06 96.27
CA LYS A 349 -34.01 -15.41 96.34
C LYS A 349 -33.14 -15.55 97.58
N ILE A 350 -33.38 -16.61 98.36
CA ILE A 350 -32.51 -17.06 99.45
C ILE A 350 -31.69 -18.26 98.98
N GLU A 351 -30.37 -18.22 99.19
CA GLU A 351 -29.46 -19.28 98.75
C GLU A 351 -29.69 -20.60 99.53
N SER A 352 -29.32 -21.72 98.90
CA SER A 352 -29.76 -23.06 99.32
C SER A 352 -29.19 -23.51 100.68
N ASN A 353 -28.07 -22.94 101.11
CA ASN A 353 -27.42 -23.21 102.40
C ASN A 353 -28.06 -22.45 103.58
N GLU A 354 -29.03 -21.57 103.32
CA GLU A 354 -29.57 -20.60 104.28
C GLU A 354 -31.10 -20.73 104.48
N ARG A 355 -31.71 -21.85 104.06
CA ARG A 355 -33.18 -22.03 104.00
C ARG A 355 -33.85 -22.39 105.32
N SER A 356 -33.15 -22.31 106.45
CA SER A 356 -33.77 -22.57 107.75
C SER A 356 -34.59 -21.34 108.17
N ILE A 357 -35.92 -21.48 108.19
CA ILE A 357 -36.83 -20.35 108.51
C ILE A 357 -36.54 -19.79 109.90
N ARG A 358 -36.20 -20.65 110.87
CA ARG A 358 -35.83 -20.19 112.22
C ARG A 358 -34.56 -19.34 112.20
N GLU A 359 -33.60 -19.65 111.32
CA GLU A 359 -32.39 -18.85 111.17
C GLU A 359 -32.73 -17.51 110.53
N ILE A 360 -33.51 -17.49 109.43
CA ILE A 360 -33.91 -16.25 108.75
C ILE A 360 -34.65 -15.29 109.69
N TRP A 361 -35.58 -15.81 110.49
CA TRP A 361 -36.40 -14.98 111.38
C TRP A 361 -35.67 -14.52 112.64
N ASN A 362 -34.83 -15.37 113.22
CA ASN A 362 -34.09 -15.06 114.44
C ASN A 362 -32.67 -14.53 114.17
N ASP A 363 -32.31 -14.30 112.90
CA ASP A 363 -31.02 -13.75 112.55
C ASP A 363 -30.83 -12.36 113.14
N LYS A 364 -29.75 -12.23 113.91
CA LYS A 364 -29.28 -10.98 114.51
C LYS A 364 -28.09 -10.38 113.75
N THR A 365 -27.60 -11.04 112.69
CA THR A 365 -26.41 -10.63 111.94
C THR A 365 -26.67 -9.63 110.81
N GLU A 366 -27.79 -8.90 110.84
CA GLU A 366 -28.14 -7.82 109.88
C GLU A 366 -27.91 -8.18 108.39
N LYS A 367 -28.13 -9.45 108.01
CA LYS A 367 -28.10 -9.83 106.59
C LYS A 367 -29.24 -9.14 105.85
N VAL A 368 -28.89 -8.20 104.98
CA VAL A 368 -29.83 -7.42 104.15
C VAL A 368 -30.80 -8.33 103.38
N THR A 369 -30.34 -9.49 102.90
CA THR A 369 -31.19 -10.45 102.17
C THR A 369 -32.28 -11.06 103.05
N PHE A 370 -32.00 -11.35 104.32
CA PHE A 370 -32.99 -11.89 105.27
C PHE A 370 -33.93 -10.81 105.75
N GLU A 371 -33.42 -9.60 105.96
CA GLU A 371 -34.26 -8.43 106.28
C GLU A 371 -35.28 -8.16 105.18
N VAL A 372 -34.82 -8.02 103.93
CA VAL A 372 -35.69 -7.84 102.76
C VAL A 372 -36.67 -9.00 102.62
N TYR A 373 -36.24 -10.25 102.84
CA TYR A 373 -37.13 -11.39 102.77
C TYR A 373 -38.22 -11.35 103.85
N ARG A 374 -37.87 -11.03 105.10
CA ARG A 374 -38.85 -10.88 106.20
C ARG A 374 -39.85 -9.78 105.90
N ASP A 375 -39.40 -8.65 105.36
CA ASP A 375 -40.27 -7.53 105.02
C ASP A 375 -41.18 -7.84 103.83
N LEU A 376 -40.67 -8.51 102.80
CA LEU A 376 -41.48 -8.97 101.67
C LEU A 376 -42.49 -10.04 102.09
N ILE A 377 -42.14 -10.96 103.01
CA ILE A 377 -43.10 -11.92 103.57
C ILE A 377 -44.16 -11.22 104.41
N ARG A 378 -43.81 -10.20 105.21
CA ARG A 378 -44.79 -9.39 105.95
C ARG A 378 -45.72 -8.62 105.02
N SER A 379 -45.18 -8.04 103.95
CA SER A 379 -45.96 -7.36 102.92
C SER A 379 -46.89 -8.34 102.20
N LEU A 380 -46.39 -9.52 101.83
CA LEU A 380 -47.19 -10.58 101.23
C LEU A 380 -48.30 -11.06 102.17
N ARG A 381 -47.99 -11.24 103.46
CA ARG A 381 -48.98 -11.57 104.49
C ARG A 381 -50.07 -10.50 104.56
N PHE A 382 -49.70 -9.22 104.59
CA PHE A 382 -50.65 -8.13 104.63
C PHE A 382 -51.60 -8.12 103.42
N GLU A 383 -51.05 -8.25 102.20
CA GLU A 383 -51.85 -8.33 100.97
C GLU A 383 -52.76 -9.56 100.95
N ILE A 384 -52.25 -10.74 101.35
CA ILE A 384 -53.05 -11.96 101.43
C ILE A 384 -54.18 -11.82 102.45
N THR A 385 -53.91 -11.31 103.65
CA THR A 385 -54.94 -11.10 104.68
C THR A 385 -56.01 -10.13 104.18
N ALA A 386 -55.61 -9.03 103.53
CA ALA A 386 -56.57 -8.07 102.97
C ALA A 386 -57.50 -8.70 101.92
N GLN A 387 -56.99 -9.61 101.07
CA GLN A 387 -57.81 -10.35 100.11
C GLN A 387 -58.70 -11.40 100.80
N MET A 388 -58.17 -12.12 101.79
CA MET A 388 -58.94 -13.13 102.52
C MET A 388 -60.07 -12.53 103.36
N ASP A 389 -59.86 -11.35 103.96
CA ASP A 389 -60.89 -10.62 104.70
C ASP A 389 -61.98 -10.08 103.79
N ALA A 390 -61.65 -9.66 102.56
CA ALA A 390 -62.62 -9.21 101.56
C ALA A 390 -63.61 -10.33 101.16
N ASP A 391 -63.13 -11.58 101.11
CA ASP A 391 -63.90 -12.76 100.69
C ASP A 391 -64.38 -13.63 101.87
N ASP A 392 -64.26 -13.14 103.12
CA ASP A 392 -64.49 -13.86 104.40
C ASP A 392 -63.90 -15.29 104.45
N SER A 393 -62.76 -15.48 103.78
CA SER A 393 -62.09 -16.76 103.63
C SER A 393 -61.15 -17.03 104.80
N LYS A 394 -61.20 -18.24 105.37
CA LYS A 394 -60.32 -18.67 106.49
C LYS A 394 -59.28 -19.71 106.10
N ILE A 395 -59.29 -20.18 104.85
CA ILE A 395 -58.41 -21.24 104.34
C ILE A 395 -57.64 -20.72 103.13
N LEU A 396 -56.31 -20.72 103.20
CA LEU A 396 -55.41 -20.36 102.09
C LEU A 396 -54.79 -21.62 101.47
N GLY A 397 -55.08 -21.87 100.19
CA GLY A 397 -54.40 -22.90 99.40
C GLY A 397 -53.17 -22.34 98.70
N ILE A 398 -52.00 -22.96 98.88
CA ILE A 398 -50.75 -22.56 98.21
C ILE A 398 -50.34 -23.63 97.19
N THR A 399 -50.18 -23.24 95.93
CA THR A 399 -49.79 -24.11 94.81
C THR A 399 -48.69 -23.49 93.94
N SER A 400 -48.08 -24.27 93.05
CA SER A 400 -47.02 -23.81 92.13
C SER A 400 -47.15 -24.42 90.73
N ILE A 401 -46.60 -23.74 89.73
CA ILE A 401 -46.61 -24.18 88.32
C ILE A 401 -45.75 -25.44 88.12
N GLY A 402 -44.63 -25.56 88.86
CA GLY A 402 -43.70 -26.68 88.75
C GLY A 402 -43.20 -27.23 90.09
N THR A 403 -42.40 -28.29 90.03
CA THR A 403 -41.63 -28.83 91.16
C THR A 403 -40.42 -27.94 91.44
N GLY A 404 -40.12 -27.66 92.72
CA GLY A 404 -38.95 -26.87 93.10
C GLY A 404 -39.15 -25.34 93.16
N GLU A 405 -40.35 -24.84 92.82
CA GLU A 405 -40.74 -23.41 92.84
C GLU A 405 -40.85 -22.79 94.25
N GLY A 406 -40.45 -23.50 95.30
CA GLY A 406 -40.42 -22.95 96.66
C GLY A 406 -41.75 -22.92 97.41
N LYS A 407 -42.85 -23.50 96.89
CA LYS A 407 -44.17 -23.51 97.56
C LYS A 407 -44.14 -23.95 99.03
N THR A 408 -43.38 -25.00 99.37
CA THR A 408 -43.27 -25.51 100.74
C THR A 408 -42.56 -24.51 101.66
N PHE A 409 -41.47 -23.93 101.16
CA PHE A 409 -40.72 -22.91 101.88
C PHE A 409 -41.57 -21.65 102.10
N LEU A 410 -42.27 -21.18 101.06
CA LEU A 410 -43.21 -20.07 101.16
C LEU A 410 -44.31 -20.34 102.19
N SER A 411 -44.91 -21.53 102.15
CA SER A 411 -45.99 -21.92 103.06
C SER A 411 -45.51 -21.89 104.52
N HIS A 412 -44.32 -22.43 104.79
CA HIS A 412 -43.75 -22.38 106.14
C HIS A 412 -43.36 -20.97 106.56
N SER A 413 -42.81 -20.14 105.65
CA SER A 413 -42.45 -18.75 105.95
C SER A 413 -43.68 -17.89 106.24
N LEU A 414 -44.77 -18.08 105.49
CA LEU A 414 -46.05 -17.42 105.76
C LEU A 414 -46.65 -17.91 107.08
N ALA A 415 -46.62 -19.23 107.35
CA ALA A 415 -47.13 -19.78 108.61
C ALA A 415 -46.35 -19.30 109.85
N TYR A 416 -45.05 -19.00 109.71
CA TYR A 416 -44.26 -18.38 110.77
C TYR A 416 -44.56 -16.87 110.91
N ALA A 417 -44.98 -16.24 109.81
CA ALA A 417 -45.30 -14.82 109.77
C ALA A 417 -46.70 -14.51 110.31
N PHE A 418 -47.69 -15.37 110.08
CA PHE A 418 -49.02 -15.31 110.71
C PHE A 418 -48.92 -15.60 112.20
#